data_AF-A0AA41KH75-F1
#
_entry.id   AF-A0AA41KH75-F1
#
_cell.length_a   1.000
_cell.length_b   1.000
_cell.length_c   1.000
_cell.angle_alpha   90.00
_cell.angle_beta   90.00
_cell.angle_gamma   90.00
#
_symmetry.space_group_name_H-M   'P 1'
#
loop_
_entity.id
_entity.type
_entity.pdbx_description
1 polymer ?
#
loop_
_entity_poly.entity_id
_entity_poly.type
_entity_poly.pdbx_seq_one_letter_code
_entity_poly.pdbx_strand_id
1 'polypeptide(L)'
;METTHRVHTGDARDLPLPDDSVELVVTSPPYPMIEMWDDIFASLDPAIGDALDDGDGDRAFALMHDVLDSAWDELARVLAPGGIACINVGDATRSLEDGFRSYPNHAEITNRLTGHGLRALPDILWRKPTNSGAKFMGSGMVPPNAYPTLEHEHVLVFRNGERRRLEPGADRRYESAYFWEERNEWFSDLWELPGETQAIDDGLRDRSGAFPLTVPYRLVSMFSVYGDTVLDPFLGTGTTTLAAMVAGRNSVGVDRDPDLLAALDRRVGDASERSRSLARERLDAHREWVERRRADGKEPGYEAEYYDFAVNTKQERRVRFYAVESVEATDDGFRVVHEAVE
;
A
#
# COMPACT_ATOMS: atom_id res chain seq x y z
N MET A 1 13.33 6.33 19.01
CA MET A 1 12.71 7.20 17.98
C MET A 1 11.24 7.35 18.33
N GLU A 2 10.59 8.46 17.99
CA GLU A 2 9.15 8.65 18.22
C GLU A 2 8.45 8.91 16.88
N THR A 3 7.25 8.35 16.71
CA THR A 3 6.37 8.62 15.57
C THR A 3 4.96 8.98 16.02
N THR A 4 4.25 9.74 15.18
CA THR A 4 2.86 10.15 15.37
C THR A 4 2.00 9.57 14.26
N HIS A 5 0.81 9.08 14.64
CA HIS A 5 -0.14 8.43 13.74
C HIS A 5 -1.49 9.09 13.92
N ARG A 6 -1.90 9.90 12.94
CA ARG A 6 -3.16 10.65 13.01
C ARG A 6 -4.25 9.94 12.21
N VAL A 7 -5.46 9.92 12.74
CA VAL A 7 -6.61 9.26 12.14
C VAL A 7 -7.78 10.23 12.14
N HIS A 8 -8.34 10.47 10.97
CA HIS A 8 -9.45 11.41 10.79
C HIS A 8 -10.64 10.73 10.13
N THR A 9 -11.83 10.94 10.70
CA THR A 9 -13.07 10.70 9.97
C THR A 9 -13.30 11.86 9.01
N GLY A 10 -13.30 11.60 7.70
CA GLY A 10 -13.33 12.63 6.69
C GLY A 10 -13.47 12.10 5.27
N ASP A 11 -13.53 13.01 4.31
CA ASP A 11 -13.61 12.69 2.88
C ASP A 11 -12.22 12.84 2.24
N ALA A 12 -11.81 11.85 1.45
CA ALA A 12 -10.56 11.89 0.68
C ALA A 12 -10.47 13.09 -0.28
N ARG A 13 -11.62 13.68 -0.64
CA ARG A 13 -11.75 14.86 -1.52
C ARG A 13 -11.59 16.20 -0.79
N ASP A 14 -11.38 16.18 0.52
CA ASP A 14 -11.10 17.36 1.36
C ASP A 14 -10.16 16.95 2.50
N LEU A 15 -8.87 16.80 2.19
CA LEU A 15 -7.88 16.33 3.14
C LEU A 15 -7.50 17.46 4.11
N PRO A 16 -7.54 17.24 5.43
CA PRO A 16 -7.21 18.24 6.44
C PRO A 16 -5.68 18.41 6.60
N LEU A 17 -4.97 18.49 5.49
CA LEU A 17 -3.51 18.50 5.40
C LEU A 17 -3.02 19.71 4.59
N PRO A 18 -1.92 20.35 4.99
CA PRO A 18 -1.28 21.36 4.17
C PRO A 18 -0.74 20.77 2.86
N ASP A 19 -0.50 21.65 1.89
CA ASP A 19 0.23 21.32 0.67
C ASP A 19 1.62 20.77 1.03
N ASP A 20 2.14 19.86 0.20
CA ASP A 20 3.49 19.31 0.31
C ASP A 20 3.85 18.74 1.71
N SER A 21 2.88 18.17 2.42
CA SER A 21 3.02 17.78 3.83
C SER A 21 3.27 16.29 4.09
N VAL A 22 3.20 15.43 3.06
CA VAL A 22 3.46 14.00 3.18
C VAL A 22 4.48 13.50 2.16
N GLU A 23 5.33 12.56 2.55
CA GLU A 23 6.38 12.03 1.68
C GLU A 23 5.97 10.82 0.84
N LEU A 24 5.00 10.06 1.35
CA LEU A 24 4.55 8.82 0.74
C LEU A 24 3.04 8.70 0.86
N VAL A 25 2.37 8.29 -0.22
CA VAL A 25 0.99 7.81 -0.18
C VAL A 25 1.02 6.30 -0.43
N VAL A 26 0.34 5.53 0.41
CA VAL A 26 0.06 4.11 0.18
C VAL A 26 -1.41 3.91 0.43
N THR A 27 -2.16 3.51 -0.59
CA THR A 27 -3.62 3.43 -0.46
C THR A 27 -4.24 2.45 -1.45
N SER A 28 -5.53 2.19 -1.25
CA SER A 28 -6.38 1.35 -2.09
C SER A 28 -7.78 1.99 -2.14
N PRO A 29 -8.15 2.71 -3.22
CA PRO A 29 -9.45 3.36 -3.31
C PRO A 29 -10.59 2.32 -3.39
N PRO A 30 -11.87 2.73 -3.22
CA PRO A 30 -12.98 1.93 -3.70
C PRO A 30 -12.85 1.75 -5.22
N TYR A 31 -12.95 0.52 -5.71
CA TYR A 31 -12.69 0.19 -7.12
C TYR A 31 -13.94 0.41 -7.97
N PRO A 32 -13.91 1.30 -8.98
CA PRO A 32 -15.03 1.47 -9.89
C PRO A 32 -15.43 0.14 -10.53
N MET A 33 -16.75 -0.03 -10.70
CA MET A 33 -17.40 -1.19 -11.29
C MET A 33 -17.29 -2.53 -10.52
N ILE A 34 -16.77 -2.53 -9.29
CA ILE A 34 -16.98 -3.64 -8.36
C ILE A 34 -18.28 -3.39 -7.59
N GLU A 35 -19.21 -4.35 -7.65
CA GLU A 35 -20.60 -4.22 -7.15
C GLU A 35 -20.68 -3.75 -5.68
N MET A 36 -19.74 -4.17 -4.82
CA MET A 36 -19.74 -3.77 -3.40
C MET A 36 -19.61 -2.26 -3.17
N TRP A 37 -19.11 -1.51 -4.17
CA TRP A 37 -18.89 -0.06 -4.08
C TRP A 37 -19.97 0.77 -4.76
N ASP A 38 -20.94 0.13 -5.44
CA ASP A 38 -21.97 0.82 -6.23
C ASP A 38 -22.76 1.82 -5.37
N ASP A 39 -23.26 1.38 -4.21
CA ASP A 39 -24.05 2.23 -3.31
C ASP A 39 -23.24 3.43 -2.79
N ILE A 40 -21.95 3.23 -2.52
CA ILE A 40 -21.07 4.31 -2.08
C ILE A 40 -20.94 5.33 -3.21
N PHE A 41 -20.60 4.90 -4.42
CA PHE A 41 -20.46 5.81 -5.56
C PHE A 41 -21.78 6.52 -5.89
N ALA A 42 -22.91 5.80 -5.94
CA ALA A 42 -24.22 6.40 -6.19
C ALA A 42 -24.66 7.40 -5.10
N SER A 43 -24.22 7.21 -3.86
CA SER A 43 -24.45 8.19 -2.78
C SER A 43 -23.64 9.48 -2.96
N LEU A 44 -22.53 9.43 -3.69
CA LEU A 44 -21.65 10.57 -3.96
C LEU A 44 -22.07 11.32 -5.23
N ASP A 45 -22.57 10.60 -6.24
CA ASP A 45 -23.20 11.14 -7.44
C ASP A 45 -24.39 10.25 -7.87
N PRO A 46 -25.65 10.70 -7.70
CA PRO A 46 -26.83 9.94 -8.10
C PRO A 46 -26.86 9.55 -9.59
N ALA A 47 -26.17 10.28 -10.47
CA ALA A 47 -26.09 9.96 -11.88
C ALA A 47 -25.36 8.63 -12.15
N ILE A 48 -24.54 8.16 -11.20
CA ILE A 48 -23.92 6.84 -11.24
C ILE A 48 -24.98 5.76 -11.05
N GLY A 49 -25.89 5.94 -10.09
CA GLY A 49 -27.02 5.03 -9.87
C GLY A 49 -27.91 4.94 -11.10
N ASP A 50 -28.29 6.09 -11.67
CA ASP A 50 -29.06 6.14 -12.92
C ASP A 50 -28.36 5.38 -14.06
N ALA A 51 -27.04 5.55 -14.23
CA ALA A 51 -26.27 4.86 -15.27
C ALA A 51 -26.20 3.34 -15.05
N LEU A 52 -26.07 2.89 -13.81
CA LEU A 52 -26.09 1.46 -13.46
C LEU A 52 -27.48 0.85 -13.71
N ASP A 53 -28.55 1.54 -13.32
CA ASP A 53 -29.94 1.12 -13.54
C ASP A 53 -30.29 1.03 -15.03
N ASP A 54 -29.77 1.95 -15.84
CA ASP A 54 -29.91 1.96 -17.30
C ASP A 54 -29.00 0.91 -18.00
N GLY A 55 -28.14 0.21 -17.26
CA GLY A 55 -27.17 -0.75 -17.80
C GLY A 55 -26.02 -0.10 -18.59
N ASP A 56 -25.84 1.22 -18.49
CA ASP A 56 -24.78 1.99 -19.16
C ASP A 56 -23.47 1.96 -18.35
N GLY A 57 -22.77 0.84 -18.44
CA GLY A 57 -21.54 0.60 -17.68
C GLY A 57 -20.39 1.53 -18.02
N ASP A 58 -20.28 2.00 -19.27
CA ASP A 58 -19.20 2.92 -19.66
C ASP A 58 -19.41 4.29 -19.04
N ARG A 59 -20.67 4.77 -19.01
CA ARG A 59 -21.03 6.00 -18.30
C ARG A 59 -20.84 5.86 -16.79
N ALA A 60 -21.29 4.76 -16.19
CA ALA A 60 -21.09 4.50 -14.77
C ALA A 60 -19.59 4.49 -14.40
N PHE A 61 -18.76 3.78 -15.18
CA PHE A 61 -17.32 3.73 -14.99
C PHE A 61 -16.68 5.12 -15.05
N ALA A 62 -17.02 5.93 -16.06
CA ALA A 62 -16.50 7.30 -16.19
C ALA A 62 -16.87 8.18 -14.98
N LEU A 63 -18.15 8.17 -14.59
CA LEU A 63 -18.64 8.97 -13.46
C LEU A 63 -18.04 8.55 -12.11
N MET A 64 -17.85 7.24 -11.88
CA MET A 64 -17.15 6.75 -10.69
C MET A 64 -15.70 7.25 -10.61
N HIS A 65 -14.99 7.28 -11.75
CA HIS A 65 -13.64 7.85 -11.82
C HIS A 65 -13.63 9.37 -11.68
N ASP A 66 -14.67 10.10 -12.12
CA ASP A 66 -14.81 11.54 -11.87
C ASP A 66 -14.96 11.86 -10.38
N VAL A 67 -15.65 11.00 -9.63
CA VAL A 67 -15.72 11.11 -8.16
C VAL A 67 -14.33 10.94 -7.52
N LEU A 68 -13.56 9.94 -7.98
CA LEU A 68 -12.20 9.69 -7.47
C LEU A 68 -11.21 10.79 -7.86
N ASP A 69 -11.41 11.45 -9.01
CA ASP A 69 -10.49 12.48 -9.51
C ASP A 69 -10.31 13.66 -8.55
N SER A 70 -11.36 14.00 -7.79
CA SER A 70 -11.28 15.02 -6.74
C SER A 70 -10.35 14.58 -5.58
N ALA A 71 -10.30 13.28 -5.27
CA ALA A 71 -9.34 12.76 -4.28
C ALA A 71 -7.92 12.69 -4.85
N TRP A 72 -7.76 12.50 -6.16
CA TRP A 72 -6.47 12.56 -6.83
C TRP A 72 -5.87 13.96 -6.85
N ASP A 73 -6.70 15.00 -7.02
CA ASP A 73 -6.29 16.39 -6.89
C ASP A 73 -5.75 16.70 -5.48
N GLU A 74 -6.50 16.31 -4.44
CA GLU A 74 -6.07 16.47 -3.04
C GLU A 74 -4.80 15.67 -2.73
N LEU A 75 -4.68 14.44 -3.23
CA LEU A 75 -3.46 13.63 -3.10
C LEU A 75 -2.27 14.33 -3.74
N ALA A 76 -2.41 14.86 -4.96
CA ALA A 76 -1.35 15.57 -5.65
C ALA A 76 -0.94 16.85 -4.92
N ARG A 77 -1.90 17.56 -4.32
CA ARG A 77 -1.68 18.77 -3.52
C ARG A 77 -0.85 18.51 -2.26
N VAL A 78 -1.16 17.45 -1.52
CA VAL A 78 -0.50 17.16 -0.23
C VAL A 78 0.83 16.41 -0.38
N LEU A 79 1.04 15.70 -1.50
CA LEU A 79 2.25 14.93 -1.72
C LEU A 79 3.46 15.84 -1.98
N ALA A 80 4.45 15.80 -1.09
CA ALA A 80 5.63 16.65 -1.17
C ALA A 80 6.43 16.45 -2.48
N PRO A 81 7.23 17.46 -2.92
CA PRO A 81 8.07 17.33 -4.09
C PRO A 81 9.06 16.17 -3.96
N GLY A 82 9.04 15.29 -4.96
CA GLY A 82 9.80 14.05 -4.99
C GLY A 82 9.24 12.91 -4.13
N GLY A 83 8.10 13.14 -3.48
CA GLY A 83 7.31 12.10 -2.82
C GLY A 83 6.78 11.07 -3.81
N ILE A 84 6.39 9.92 -3.27
CA ILE A 84 5.91 8.77 -4.04
C ILE A 84 4.45 8.49 -3.69
N ALA A 85 3.64 8.11 -4.68
CA ALA A 85 2.32 7.56 -4.45
C ALA A 85 2.25 6.12 -4.95
N CYS A 86 1.75 5.23 -4.10
CA CYS A 86 1.52 3.83 -4.39
C CYS A 86 0.01 3.54 -4.27
N ILE A 87 -0.64 3.23 -5.39
CA ILE A 87 -2.08 2.98 -5.45
C ILE A 87 -2.32 1.52 -5.79
N ASN A 88 -2.84 0.76 -4.84
CA ASN A 88 -3.29 -0.61 -5.09
C ASN A 88 -4.68 -0.57 -5.74
N VAL A 89 -4.83 -1.21 -6.91
CA VAL A 89 -6.12 -1.28 -7.60
C VAL A 89 -6.24 -2.54 -8.45
N GLY A 90 -7.41 -3.16 -8.41
CA GLY A 90 -7.79 -4.23 -9.32
C GLY A 90 -8.62 -3.70 -10.49
N ASP A 91 -8.43 -4.30 -11.66
CA ASP A 91 -9.42 -4.19 -12.71
C ASP A 91 -10.71 -4.91 -12.30
N ALA A 92 -11.83 -4.42 -12.80
CA ALA A 92 -13.14 -5.01 -12.54
C ALA A 92 -13.62 -5.78 -13.76
N THR A 93 -14.25 -6.93 -13.56
CA THR A 93 -15.04 -7.58 -14.60
C THR A 93 -16.50 -7.57 -14.18
N ARG A 94 -17.38 -7.20 -15.11
CA ARG A 94 -18.82 -7.09 -14.81
C ARG A 94 -19.63 -7.51 -16.03
N SER A 95 -20.74 -8.20 -15.77
CA SER A 95 -21.75 -8.53 -16.77
C SER A 95 -22.89 -7.52 -16.67
N LEU A 96 -23.16 -6.81 -17.76
CA LEU A 96 -24.34 -5.95 -17.91
C LEU A 96 -25.24 -6.51 -19.01
N GLU A 97 -26.34 -5.81 -19.32
CA GLU A 97 -27.32 -6.28 -20.31
C GLU A 97 -26.71 -6.51 -21.71
N ASP A 98 -25.73 -5.70 -22.10
CA ASP A 98 -25.04 -5.79 -23.39
C ASP A 98 -23.83 -6.75 -23.39
N GLY A 99 -23.49 -7.31 -22.23
CA GLY A 99 -22.54 -8.41 -22.11
C GLY A 99 -21.52 -8.28 -20.98
N PHE A 100 -20.66 -9.30 -20.93
CA PHE A 100 -19.52 -9.38 -20.01
C PHE A 100 -18.34 -8.58 -20.56
N ARG A 101 -17.74 -7.72 -19.72
CA ARG A 101 -16.53 -6.96 -20.08
C ARG A 101 -15.61 -6.72 -18.88
N SER A 102 -14.42 -6.22 -19.19
CA SER A 102 -13.42 -5.77 -18.22
C SER A 102 -13.32 -4.24 -18.23
N TYR A 103 -13.21 -3.65 -17.04
CA TYR A 103 -13.08 -2.22 -16.78
C TYR A 103 -11.67 -1.95 -16.24
N PRO A 104 -10.80 -1.28 -17.02
CA PRO A 104 -9.39 -1.13 -16.71
C PRO A 104 -9.14 0.03 -15.74
N ASN A 105 -9.42 -0.18 -14.45
CA ASN A 105 -9.22 0.81 -13.39
C ASN A 105 -7.77 1.32 -13.34
N HIS A 106 -6.81 0.42 -13.51
CA HIS A 106 -5.39 0.78 -13.48
C HIS A 106 -5.01 1.82 -14.54
N ALA A 107 -5.56 1.70 -15.75
CA ALA A 107 -5.28 2.59 -16.87
C ALA A 107 -5.90 3.97 -16.65
N GLU A 108 -7.15 4.02 -16.19
CA GLU A 108 -7.85 5.29 -15.95
C GLU A 108 -7.23 6.09 -14.81
N ILE A 109 -6.90 5.43 -13.69
CA ILE A 109 -6.19 6.07 -12.57
C ILE A 109 -4.81 6.57 -13.02
N THR A 110 -4.09 5.80 -13.84
CA THR A 110 -2.80 6.23 -14.39
C THR A 110 -2.93 7.50 -15.23
N ASN A 111 -3.94 7.58 -16.09
CA ASN A 111 -4.20 8.76 -16.90
C ASN A 111 -4.52 9.99 -16.04
N ARG A 112 -5.40 9.84 -15.04
CA ARG A 112 -5.81 10.94 -14.15
C ARG A 112 -4.67 11.47 -13.29
N LEU A 113 -3.95 10.59 -12.59
CA LEU A 113 -2.79 11.00 -11.78
C LEU A 113 -1.68 11.65 -12.62
N THR A 114 -1.48 11.18 -13.86
CA THR A 114 -0.57 11.85 -14.80
C THR A 114 -1.08 13.22 -15.23
N GLY A 115 -2.39 13.37 -15.43
CA GLY A 115 -3.07 14.65 -15.68
C GLY A 115 -2.88 15.66 -14.55
N HIS A 116 -2.84 15.19 -13.30
CA HIS A 116 -2.49 15.97 -12.10
C HIS A 116 -0.99 16.24 -11.94
N GLY A 117 -0.16 15.90 -12.93
CA GLY A 117 1.25 16.23 -12.96
C GLY A 117 2.19 15.22 -12.28
N LEU A 118 1.67 14.10 -11.79
CA LEU A 118 2.51 13.01 -11.28
C LEU A 118 3.17 12.25 -12.42
N ARG A 119 4.38 11.74 -12.17
CA ARG A 119 5.14 10.94 -13.15
C ARG A 119 4.96 9.46 -12.84
N ALA A 120 4.29 8.74 -13.73
CA ALA A 120 4.22 7.28 -13.65
C ALA A 120 5.63 6.65 -13.69
N LEU A 121 5.84 5.67 -12.83
CA LEU A 121 7.02 4.80 -12.77
C LEU A 121 6.58 3.37 -13.09
N PRO A 122 7.51 2.40 -13.27
CA PRO A 122 7.13 1.00 -13.40
C PRO A 122 6.23 0.58 -12.24
N ASP A 123 5.09 -0.02 -12.55
CA ASP A 123 4.13 -0.56 -11.60
C ASP A 123 4.52 -1.98 -11.18
N ILE A 124 3.80 -2.51 -10.20
CA ILE A 124 3.99 -3.87 -9.70
C ILE A 124 2.69 -4.64 -9.91
N LEU A 125 2.79 -5.82 -10.51
CA LEU A 125 1.73 -6.81 -10.58
C LEU A 125 1.77 -7.65 -9.30
N TRP A 126 0.84 -7.40 -8.40
CA TRP A 126 0.65 -8.23 -7.22
C TRP A 126 -0.30 -9.37 -7.55
N ARG A 127 0.27 -10.53 -7.82
CA ARG A 127 -0.48 -11.76 -8.05
C ARG A 127 -0.97 -12.32 -6.72
N LYS A 128 -2.29 -12.44 -6.59
CA LYS A 128 -2.94 -13.11 -5.46
C LYS A 128 -3.03 -14.60 -5.80
N PRO A 129 -2.31 -15.50 -5.11
CA PRO A 129 -2.45 -16.92 -5.35
C PRO A 129 -3.89 -17.34 -5.06
N THR A 130 -4.69 -17.62 -6.09
CA THR A 130 -6.05 -18.13 -5.92
C THR A 130 -6.00 -19.65 -5.76
N ASN A 131 -6.59 -20.14 -4.67
CA ASN A 131 -6.80 -21.58 -4.44
C ASN A 131 -7.90 -22.18 -5.35
N SER A 132 -8.49 -21.39 -6.26
CA SER A 132 -9.46 -21.90 -7.23
C SER A 132 -8.76 -22.67 -8.35
N GLY A 133 -9.16 -23.93 -8.55
CA GLY A 133 -8.68 -24.74 -9.66
C GLY A 133 -9.16 -24.26 -11.04
N ALA A 134 -10.21 -23.42 -11.09
CA ALA A 134 -10.69 -22.79 -12.32
C ALA A 134 -9.92 -21.49 -12.58
N LYS A 135 -9.31 -21.41 -13.78
CA LYS A 135 -8.53 -20.27 -14.28
C LYS A 135 -9.19 -19.62 -15.51
N PHE A 136 -10.51 -19.69 -15.57
CA PHE A 136 -11.31 -19.12 -16.65
C PHE A 136 -12.66 -18.61 -16.14
N MET A 137 -13.22 -17.64 -16.85
CA MET A 137 -14.61 -17.17 -16.76
C MET A 137 -15.34 -17.53 -18.06
N GLY A 138 -16.65 -17.78 -18.02
CA GLY A 138 -17.45 -18.10 -19.22
C GLY A 138 -17.50 -19.59 -19.59
N SER A 139 -17.52 -19.91 -20.89
CA SER A 139 -17.86 -21.23 -21.44
C SER A 139 -16.73 -22.28 -21.34
N GLY A 140 -16.30 -22.60 -20.11
CA GLY A 140 -15.57 -23.83 -19.81
C GLY A 140 -14.42 -24.18 -20.77
N MET A 141 -14.42 -25.42 -21.24
CA MET A 141 -13.39 -26.00 -22.11
C MET A 141 -13.67 -25.81 -23.61
N VAL A 142 -14.75 -25.10 -23.97
CA VAL A 142 -15.20 -25.00 -25.37
C VAL A 142 -14.91 -23.58 -25.89
N PRO A 143 -14.06 -23.45 -26.93
CA PRO A 143 -13.80 -22.15 -27.53
C PRO A 143 -15.04 -21.61 -28.26
N PRO A 144 -15.21 -20.28 -28.37
CA PRO A 144 -14.23 -19.24 -28.02
C PRO A 144 -14.49 -18.49 -26.70
N ASN A 145 -15.55 -18.81 -25.94
CA ASN A 145 -16.06 -17.91 -24.89
C ASN A 145 -15.53 -18.22 -23.48
N ALA A 146 -14.29 -18.68 -23.37
CA ALA A 146 -13.58 -18.81 -22.09
C ALA A 146 -12.55 -17.67 -21.98
N TYR A 147 -12.64 -16.89 -20.91
CA TYR A 147 -11.81 -15.70 -20.68
C TYR A 147 -10.87 -15.91 -19.50
N PRO A 148 -9.65 -15.34 -19.50
CA PRO A 148 -8.74 -15.40 -18.36
C PRO A 148 -9.35 -14.81 -17.08
N THR A 149 -9.05 -15.40 -15.93
CA THR A 149 -9.38 -14.81 -14.62
C THR A 149 -8.46 -13.64 -14.29
N LEU A 150 -8.98 -12.61 -13.62
CA LEU A 150 -8.16 -11.57 -13.01
C LEU A 150 -7.49 -12.12 -11.75
N GLU A 151 -6.18 -12.42 -11.83
CA GLU A 151 -5.41 -13.00 -10.73
C GLU A 151 -4.42 -12.04 -10.06
N HIS A 152 -4.42 -10.78 -10.51
CA HIS A 152 -3.52 -9.77 -10.00
C HIS A 152 -4.25 -8.46 -9.76
N GLU A 153 -3.68 -7.68 -8.85
CA GLU A 153 -3.91 -6.26 -8.74
C GLU A 153 -2.65 -5.51 -9.16
N HIS A 154 -2.82 -4.25 -9.53
CA HIS A 154 -1.75 -3.33 -9.80
C HIS A 154 -1.42 -2.55 -8.53
N VAL A 155 -0.14 -2.45 -8.20
CA VAL A 155 0.35 -1.37 -7.35
C VAL A 155 0.99 -0.35 -8.28
N LEU A 156 0.22 0.67 -8.63
CA LEU A 156 0.67 1.77 -9.46
C LEU A 156 1.64 2.65 -8.67
N VAL A 157 2.74 3.06 -9.28
CA VAL A 157 3.77 3.86 -8.61
C VAL A 157 3.98 5.18 -9.35
N PHE A 158 3.83 6.30 -8.64
CA PHE A 158 4.02 7.64 -9.19
C PHE A 158 5.00 8.44 -8.36
N ARG A 159 5.66 9.42 -8.98
CA ARG A 159 6.47 10.42 -8.30
C ARG A 159 5.95 11.84 -8.56
N ASN A 160 5.84 12.65 -7.52
CA ASN A 160 5.61 14.08 -7.69
C ASN A 160 6.91 14.78 -8.16
N GLY A 161 6.96 15.21 -9.43
CA GLY A 161 8.09 15.99 -9.94
C GLY A 161 9.45 15.27 -9.98
N GLU A 162 10.49 15.96 -9.52
CA GLU A 162 11.89 15.49 -9.54
C GLU A 162 12.22 14.52 -8.41
N ARG A 163 13.41 13.92 -8.44
CA ARG A 163 13.85 13.00 -7.38
C ARG A 163 14.08 13.76 -6.07
N ARG A 164 13.48 13.29 -4.98
CA ARG A 164 13.75 13.79 -3.62
C ARG A 164 15.24 13.65 -3.30
N ARG A 165 15.81 14.69 -2.68
CA ARG A 165 17.19 14.68 -2.17
C ARG A 165 17.16 14.60 -0.66
N LEU A 166 17.92 13.66 -0.12
CA LEU A 166 18.17 13.53 1.31
C LEU A 166 19.63 13.87 1.60
N GLU A 167 19.88 14.43 2.77
CA GLU A 167 21.19 14.86 3.21
C GLU A 167 22.17 13.65 3.19
N PRO A 168 23.35 13.79 2.56
CA PRO A 168 24.38 12.76 2.63
C PRO A 168 24.77 12.47 4.08
N GLY A 169 24.84 11.19 4.44
CA GLY A 169 25.16 10.74 5.80
C GLY A 169 24.02 10.77 6.82
N ALA A 170 22.82 11.26 6.50
CA ALA A 170 21.71 11.33 7.46
C ALA A 170 21.27 9.96 8.00
N ASP A 171 21.35 9.77 9.31
CA ASP A 171 21.10 8.49 9.99
C ASP A 171 19.76 7.88 9.57
N ARG A 172 18.67 8.68 9.60
CA ARG A 172 17.33 8.24 9.20
C ARG A 172 17.26 7.57 7.82
N ARG A 173 18.13 7.98 6.89
CA ARG A 173 18.19 7.43 5.53
C ARG A 173 18.97 6.11 5.48
N TYR A 174 20.15 6.06 6.09
CA TYR A 174 21.01 4.89 5.99
C TYR A 174 20.59 3.78 6.95
N GLU A 175 20.00 4.12 8.09
CA GLU A 175 19.38 3.17 9.00
C GLU A 175 18.13 2.54 8.37
N SER A 176 17.40 3.28 7.52
CA SER A 176 16.27 2.77 6.72
C SER A 176 16.67 1.88 5.54
N ALA A 177 17.94 1.50 5.41
CA ALA A 177 18.36 0.60 4.36
C ALA A 177 17.65 -0.76 4.43
N TYR A 178 17.71 -1.48 3.33
CA TYR A 178 17.29 -2.87 3.19
C TYR A 178 18.47 -3.68 2.67
N PHE A 179 18.46 -4.98 2.92
CA PHE A 179 19.53 -5.87 2.47
C PHE A 179 19.50 -6.03 0.95
N TRP A 180 20.65 -6.35 0.35
CA TRP A 180 20.79 -6.42 -1.11
C TRP A 180 19.85 -7.44 -1.76
N GLU A 181 19.69 -8.61 -1.16
CA GLU A 181 18.79 -9.67 -1.64
C GLU A 181 17.33 -9.27 -1.49
N GLU A 182 16.99 -8.64 -0.37
CA GLU A 182 15.65 -8.12 -0.10
C GLU A 182 15.28 -7.04 -1.11
N ARG A 183 16.20 -6.13 -1.43
CA ARG A 183 16.03 -5.14 -2.50
C ARG A 183 15.70 -5.80 -3.84
N ASN A 184 16.41 -6.85 -4.22
CA ASN A 184 16.20 -7.48 -5.52
C ASN A 184 14.86 -8.21 -5.60
N GLU A 185 14.36 -8.71 -4.47
CA GLU A 185 13.01 -9.26 -4.39
C GLU A 185 11.95 -8.16 -4.44
N TRP A 186 12.10 -7.11 -3.62
CA TRP A 186 11.09 -6.06 -3.45
C TRP A 186 10.93 -5.17 -4.68
N PHE A 187 12.01 -4.92 -5.42
CA PHE A 187 11.99 -4.12 -6.66
C PHE A 187 11.75 -4.97 -7.93
N SER A 188 11.30 -6.21 -7.77
CA SER A 188 10.67 -6.99 -8.85
C SER A 188 9.29 -6.42 -9.17
N ASP A 189 8.93 -6.36 -10.44
CA ASP A 189 7.60 -5.93 -10.92
C ASP A 189 6.53 -7.02 -10.79
N LEU A 190 6.90 -8.23 -10.39
CA LEU A 190 5.96 -9.32 -10.08
C LEU A 190 6.10 -9.73 -8.62
N TRP A 191 5.02 -9.56 -7.85
CA TRP A 191 4.93 -9.98 -6.46
C TRP A 191 3.97 -11.14 -6.30
N GLU A 192 4.44 -12.26 -5.76
CA GLU A 192 3.63 -13.41 -5.40
C GLU A 192 3.49 -13.48 -3.88
N LEU A 193 2.64 -12.62 -3.32
CA LEU A 193 2.36 -12.57 -1.89
C LEU A 193 0.98 -13.18 -1.63
N PRO A 194 0.85 -14.16 -0.71
CA PRO A 194 -0.45 -14.71 -0.37
C PRO A 194 -1.36 -13.62 0.20
N GLY A 195 -2.64 -13.65 -0.16
CA GLY A 195 -3.64 -12.86 0.54
C GLY A 195 -3.73 -13.34 2.00
N GLU A 196 -3.71 -12.41 2.95
CA GLU A 196 -3.90 -12.78 4.35
C GLU A 196 -5.39 -12.99 4.63
N THR A 197 -5.73 -14.10 5.29
CA THR A 197 -7.10 -14.30 5.78
C THR A 197 -7.22 -13.46 7.05
N GLN A 198 -7.54 -12.18 6.90
CA GLN A 198 -7.74 -11.31 8.05
C GLN A 198 -8.93 -11.86 8.86
N ALA A 199 -8.74 -12.09 10.16
CA ALA A 199 -9.81 -12.36 11.11
C ALA A 199 -10.58 -11.06 11.38
N ILE A 200 -11.21 -10.51 10.34
CA ILE A 200 -12.14 -9.40 10.44
C ILE A 200 -13.50 -10.00 10.73
N ASP A 201 -14.22 -9.43 11.69
CA ASP A 201 -15.61 -9.74 12.01
C ASP A 201 -16.46 -9.69 10.72
N ASP A 202 -17.35 -10.66 10.50
CA ASP A 202 -17.96 -10.91 9.18
C ASP A 202 -18.63 -9.65 8.59
N GLY A 203 -19.22 -8.77 9.42
CA GLY A 203 -19.85 -7.51 8.96
C GLY A 203 -18.91 -6.33 8.65
N LEU A 204 -17.63 -6.38 9.07
CA LEU A 204 -16.59 -5.42 8.68
C LEU A 204 -15.90 -5.86 7.38
N ARG A 205 -15.86 -7.17 7.11
CA ARG A 205 -15.24 -7.72 5.91
C ARG A 205 -15.98 -7.33 4.64
N ASP A 206 -17.31 -7.31 4.69
CA ASP A 206 -18.18 -6.93 3.56
C ASP A 206 -18.04 -5.45 3.18
N ARG A 207 -17.46 -4.61 4.05
CA ARG A 207 -17.24 -3.17 3.84
C ARG A 207 -15.76 -2.79 3.67
N SER A 208 -14.85 -3.77 3.63
CA SER A 208 -13.41 -3.53 3.68
C SER A 208 -12.67 -4.24 2.55
N GLY A 209 -12.09 -3.46 1.62
CA GLY A 209 -11.14 -3.93 0.60
C GLY A 209 -9.69 -4.07 1.10
N ALA A 210 -9.48 -4.26 2.41
CA ALA A 210 -8.15 -4.21 3.01
C ALA A 210 -7.18 -5.25 2.43
N PHE A 211 -5.98 -4.78 2.07
CA PHE A 211 -4.88 -5.59 1.57
C PHE A 211 -3.98 -6.07 2.74
N PRO A 212 -3.17 -7.15 2.58
CA PRO A 212 -2.38 -7.74 3.66
C PRO A 212 -1.26 -6.79 4.09
N LEU A 213 -0.88 -6.82 5.37
CA LEU A 213 0.09 -5.89 5.97
C LEU A 213 1.45 -5.90 5.26
N THR A 214 1.85 -7.02 4.68
CA THR A 214 3.12 -7.18 3.97
C THR A 214 3.26 -6.22 2.80
N VAL A 215 2.17 -5.94 2.06
CA VAL A 215 2.17 -5.04 0.91
C VAL A 215 2.50 -3.59 1.32
N PRO A 216 1.75 -2.92 2.22
CA PRO A 216 2.06 -1.56 2.64
C PRO A 216 3.37 -1.51 3.42
N TYR A 217 3.70 -2.51 4.24
CA TYR A 217 4.98 -2.54 4.95
C TYR A 217 6.18 -2.51 3.98
N ARG A 218 6.11 -3.30 2.90
CA ARG A 218 7.11 -3.32 1.83
C ARG A 218 7.17 -1.97 1.13
N LEU A 219 6.04 -1.41 0.71
CA LEU A 219 5.98 -0.10 0.02
C LEU A 219 6.51 1.05 0.89
N VAL A 220 6.13 1.08 2.17
CA VAL A 220 6.65 2.06 3.15
C VAL A 220 8.15 1.93 3.27
N SER A 221 8.68 0.72 3.39
CA SER A 221 10.12 0.49 3.50
C SER A 221 10.89 0.84 2.23
N MET A 222 10.29 0.65 1.04
CA MET A 222 10.91 0.94 -0.25
C MET A 222 10.98 2.45 -0.56
N PHE A 223 9.94 3.20 -0.20
CA PHE A 223 9.73 4.55 -0.73
C PHE A 223 9.75 5.67 0.32
N SER A 224 10.07 5.36 1.58
CA SER A 224 10.22 6.35 2.65
C SER A 224 11.44 6.07 3.53
N VAL A 225 11.86 7.05 4.32
CA VAL A 225 12.87 6.89 5.38
C VAL A 225 12.25 7.06 6.76
N TYR A 226 12.96 6.67 7.82
CA TYR A 226 12.48 6.85 9.20
C TYR A 226 12.04 8.30 9.46
N GLY A 227 10.87 8.44 10.09
CA GLY A 227 10.24 9.72 10.39
C GLY A 227 9.56 10.44 9.22
N ASP A 228 9.60 9.90 8.00
CA ASP A 228 8.71 10.39 6.93
C ASP A 228 7.23 10.11 7.26
N THR A 229 6.31 10.87 6.65
CA THR A 229 4.86 10.75 6.84
C THR A 229 4.22 9.99 5.69
N VAL A 230 3.47 8.93 6.04
CA VAL A 230 2.71 8.09 5.12
C VAL A 230 1.22 8.46 5.17
N LEU A 231 0.62 8.80 4.03
CA LEU A 231 -0.80 9.08 3.90
C LEU A 231 -1.55 7.87 3.34
N ASP A 232 -2.72 7.60 3.90
CA ASP A 232 -3.75 6.76 3.31
C ASP A 232 -5.11 7.50 3.35
N PRO A 233 -5.60 8.04 2.22
CA PRO A 233 -6.88 8.75 2.16
C PRO A 233 -8.10 7.81 2.11
N PHE A 234 -7.89 6.49 2.03
CA PHE A 234 -8.93 5.46 2.03
C PHE A 234 -8.57 4.39 3.09
N LEU A 235 -8.36 4.83 4.33
CA LEU A 235 -7.66 4.07 5.37
C LEU A 235 -8.33 2.73 5.72
N GLY A 236 -9.66 2.65 5.63
CA GLY A 236 -10.46 1.51 6.04
C GLY A 236 -10.13 1.06 7.46
N THR A 237 -9.73 -0.21 7.60
CA THR A 237 -9.40 -0.82 8.90
C THR A 237 -7.99 -0.47 9.42
N GLY A 238 -7.29 0.48 8.80
CA GLY A 238 -6.03 1.02 9.34
C GLY A 238 -4.77 0.26 8.97
N THR A 239 -4.79 -0.61 7.94
CA THR A 239 -3.61 -1.43 7.58
C THR A 239 -2.39 -0.58 7.25
N THR A 240 -2.55 0.51 6.47
CA THR A 240 -1.42 1.38 6.11
C THR A 240 -0.86 2.11 7.33
N THR A 241 -1.71 2.59 8.24
CA THR A 241 -1.25 3.20 9.49
C THR A 241 -0.48 2.21 10.36
N LEU A 242 -0.97 0.97 10.49
CA LEU A 242 -0.23 -0.09 11.19
C LEU A 242 1.10 -0.40 10.51
N ALA A 243 1.14 -0.45 9.18
CA ALA A 243 2.38 -0.68 8.42
C ALA A 243 3.41 0.44 8.64
N ALA A 244 2.98 1.70 8.59
CA ALA A 244 3.83 2.84 8.88
C ALA A 244 4.35 2.80 10.32
N MET A 245 3.48 2.45 11.28
CA MET A 245 3.83 2.27 12.69
C MET A 245 4.92 1.21 12.85
N VAL A 246 4.70 -0.02 12.37
CA VAL A 246 5.71 -1.09 12.53
C VAL A 246 6.99 -0.83 11.74
N ALA A 247 6.93 0.02 10.69
CA ALA A 247 8.10 0.46 9.93
C ALA A 247 8.78 1.71 10.50
N GLY A 248 8.31 2.30 11.61
CA GLY A 248 8.93 3.49 12.21
C GLY A 248 8.77 4.76 11.37
N ARG A 249 7.64 4.92 10.68
CA ARG A 249 7.24 6.14 9.95
C ARG A 249 6.05 6.80 10.66
N ASN A 250 5.86 8.09 10.43
CA ASN A 250 4.61 8.76 10.81
C ASN A 250 3.49 8.33 9.86
N SER A 251 2.23 8.49 10.27
CA SER A 251 1.11 8.33 9.36
C SER A 251 -0.02 9.32 9.55
N VAL A 252 -0.78 9.52 8.47
CA VAL A 252 -2.10 10.15 8.48
C VAL A 252 -3.04 9.24 7.72
N GLY A 253 -4.14 8.84 8.35
CA GLY A 253 -5.20 8.07 7.71
C GLY A 253 -6.51 8.84 7.71
N VAL A 254 -7.21 8.82 6.58
CA VAL A 254 -8.56 9.40 6.44
C VAL A 254 -9.51 8.31 5.98
N ASP A 255 -10.69 8.22 6.58
CA ASP A 255 -11.79 7.40 6.07
C ASP A 255 -13.14 8.04 6.39
N ARG A 256 -14.15 7.79 5.56
CA ARG A 256 -15.51 8.31 5.75
C ARG A 256 -16.28 7.50 6.80
N ASP A 257 -15.94 6.23 7.00
CA ASP A 257 -16.63 5.33 7.93
C ASP A 257 -15.89 5.25 9.28
N PRO A 258 -16.40 5.89 10.36
CA PRO A 258 -15.76 5.86 11.67
C PRO A 258 -15.72 4.45 12.29
N ASP A 259 -16.61 3.53 11.89
CA ASP A 259 -16.62 2.16 12.41
C ASP A 259 -15.43 1.37 11.87
N LEU A 260 -14.99 1.63 10.63
CA LEU A 260 -13.78 1.02 10.07
C LEU A 260 -12.55 1.50 10.84
N LEU A 261 -12.48 2.79 11.18
CA LEU A 261 -11.38 3.39 11.91
C LEU A 261 -11.25 2.82 13.33
N ALA A 262 -12.37 2.54 14.01
CA ALA A 262 -12.37 1.91 15.33
C ALA A 262 -11.72 0.51 15.34
N ALA A 263 -11.59 -0.15 14.17
CA ALA A 263 -10.86 -1.42 14.08
C ALA A 263 -9.36 -1.25 14.35
N LEU A 264 -8.78 -0.07 14.07
CA LEU A 264 -7.37 0.20 14.26
C LEU A 264 -6.94 0.11 15.74
N ASP A 265 -7.78 0.57 16.67
CA ASP A 265 -7.50 0.51 18.12
C ASP A 265 -7.18 -0.90 18.59
N ARG A 266 -7.88 -1.90 18.05
CA ARG A 266 -7.61 -3.32 18.36
C ARG A 266 -6.33 -3.80 17.72
N ARG A 267 -6.03 -3.36 16.50
CA ARG A 267 -4.89 -3.82 15.70
C ARG A 267 -3.55 -3.27 16.20
N VAL A 268 -3.54 -2.07 16.79
CA VAL A 268 -2.31 -1.48 17.35
C VAL A 268 -1.84 -2.20 18.61
N GLY A 269 -2.71 -2.94 19.29
CA GLY A 269 -2.36 -3.71 20.50
C GLY A 269 -1.19 -4.69 20.29
N ASP A 270 -1.09 -5.28 19.09
CA ASP A 270 -0.04 -6.24 18.74
C ASP A 270 1.13 -5.58 17.98
N ALA A 271 1.16 -4.25 17.83
CA ALA A 271 2.19 -3.56 17.03
C ALA A 271 3.62 -3.81 17.55
N SER A 272 3.78 -3.92 18.87
CA SER A 272 5.07 -4.21 19.53
C SER A 272 5.60 -5.60 19.17
N GLU A 273 4.79 -6.65 19.31
CA GLU A 273 5.18 -8.00 18.93
C GLU A 273 5.43 -8.11 17.43
N ARG A 274 4.54 -7.53 16.63
CA ARG A 274 4.58 -7.59 15.18
C ARG A 274 5.82 -6.91 14.59
N SER A 275 6.15 -5.71 15.04
CA SER A 275 7.36 -5.00 14.59
C SER A 275 8.64 -5.75 14.97
N ARG A 276 8.70 -6.36 16.17
CA ARG A 276 9.83 -7.22 16.58
C ARG A 276 9.92 -8.48 15.72
N SER A 277 8.81 -9.14 15.41
CA SER A 277 8.80 -10.33 14.54
C SER A 277 9.33 -9.99 13.16
N LEU A 278 8.79 -8.93 12.52
CA LEU A 278 9.22 -8.49 11.19
C LEU A 278 10.71 -8.12 11.15
N ALA A 279 11.22 -7.43 12.17
CA ALA A 279 12.64 -7.11 12.25
C ALA A 279 13.51 -8.36 12.37
N ARG A 280 13.13 -9.32 13.24
CA ARG A 280 13.86 -10.59 13.41
C ARG A 280 13.84 -11.43 12.14
N GLU A 281 12.68 -11.58 11.50
CA GLU A 281 12.54 -12.32 10.24
C GLU A 281 13.48 -11.77 9.16
N ARG A 282 13.58 -10.45 9.03
CA ARG A 282 14.51 -9.82 8.07
C ARG A 282 15.97 -10.05 8.44
N LEU A 283 16.33 -9.97 9.72
CA LEU A 283 17.70 -10.24 10.19
C LEU A 283 18.09 -11.71 9.98
N ASP A 284 17.19 -12.64 10.29
CA ASP A 284 17.43 -14.08 10.15
C ASP A 284 17.52 -14.48 8.68
N ALA A 285 16.62 -13.97 7.82
CA ALA A 285 16.70 -14.18 6.39
C ALA A 285 18.03 -13.70 5.80
N HIS A 286 18.55 -12.57 6.29
CA HIS A 286 19.86 -12.07 5.88
C HIS A 286 21.01 -12.95 6.37
N ARG A 287 20.99 -13.40 7.63
CA ARG A 287 22.00 -14.34 8.15
C ARG A 287 22.06 -15.61 7.32
N GLU A 288 20.91 -16.20 7.00
CA GLU A 288 20.84 -17.37 6.12
C GLU A 288 21.36 -17.06 4.71
N TRP A 289 21.06 -15.87 4.17
CA TRP A 289 21.60 -15.45 2.88
C TRP A 289 23.12 -15.37 2.92
N VAL A 290 23.72 -14.77 3.96
CA VAL A 290 25.17 -14.70 4.15
C VAL A 290 25.78 -16.10 4.23
N GLU A 291 25.20 -17.01 5.00
CA GLU A 291 25.66 -18.40 5.10
C GLU A 291 25.67 -19.12 3.74
N ARG A 292 24.59 -18.99 2.95
CA ARG A 292 24.52 -19.54 1.59
C ARG A 292 25.59 -18.95 0.69
N ARG A 293 25.82 -17.65 0.77
CA ARG A 293 26.85 -16.94 -0.01
C ARG A 293 28.26 -17.40 0.33
N ARG A 294 28.53 -17.65 1.62
CA ARG A 294 29.80 -18.23 2.09
C ARG A 294 30.00 -19.65 1.57
N ALA A 295 28.96 -20.49 1.63
CA ALA A 295 28.99 -21.85 1.09
C ALA A 295 29.29 -21.86 -0.43
N ASP A 296 28.79 -20.85 -1.16
CA ASP A 296 29.07 -20.65 -2.59
C ASP A 296 30.45 -20.03 -2.89
N GLY A 297 31.26 -19.73 -1.89
CA GLY A 297 32.57 -19.07 -2.04
C GLY A 297 32.49 -17.59 -2.43
N LYS A 298 31.37 -16.91 -2.10
CA LYS A 298 31.08 -15.53 -2.49
C LYS A 298 30.81 -14.64 -1.27
N GLU A 299 31.82 -14.52 -0.39
CA GLU A 299 31.78 -13.69 0.83
C GLU A 299 31.30 -12.25 0.55
N PRO A 300 30.34 -11.72 1.34
CA PRO A 300 29.98 -10.30 1.29
C PRO A 300 31.17 -9.38 1.65
N GLY A 301 31.22 -8.18 1.06
CA GLY A 301 32.42 -7.33 1.11
C GLY A 301 32.51 -6.33 2.26
N TYR A 302 31.53 -6.27 3.15
CA TYR A 302 31.40 -5.25 4.19
C TYR A 302 30.81 -5.85 5.47
N GLU A 303 30.96 -5.16 6.60
CA GLU A 303 30.36 -5.55 7.88
C GLU A 303 29.25 -4.58 8.27
N ALA A 304 28.17 -5.10 8.84
CA ALA A 304 27.15 -4.27 9.47
C ALA A 304 27.73 -3.59 10.74
N GLU A 305 27.34 -2.34 10.99
CA GLU A 305 27.80 -1.56 12.14
C GLU A 305 27.03 -1.91 13.41
N TYR A 306 25.78 -2.36 13.28
CA TYR A 306 24.88 -2.64 14.39
C TYR A 306 24.58 -4.12 14.61
N TYR A 307 25.05 -5.00 13.71
CA TYR A 307 24.76 -6.43 13.74
C TYR A 307 26.02 -7.26 13.48
N ASP A 308 26.11 -8.44 14.09
CA ASP A 308 27.25 -9.36 13.94
C ASP A 308 27.10 -10.25 12.69
N PHE A 309 27.07 -9.61 11.51
CA PHE A 309 27.12 -10.27 10.21
C PHE A 309 27.66 -9.35 9.10
N ALA A 310 28.09 -9.97 8.01
CA ALA A 310 28.57 -9.28 6.80
C ALA A 310 27.40 -8.84 5.91
N VAL A 311 27.56 -7.74 5.19
CA VAL A 311 26.58 -7.18 4.23
C VAL A 311 27.20 -7.00 2.84
N ASN A 312 26.36 -6.98 1.80
CA ASN A 312 26.83 -7.06 0.42
C ASN A 312 27.42 -5.73 -0.11
N THR A 313 26.90 -4.59 0.33
CA THR A 313 27.29 -3.26 -0.15
C THR A 313 27.62 -2.29 0.98
N LYS A 314 28.39 -1.24 0.67
CA LYS A 314 28.72 -0.17 1.61
C LYS A 314 27.48 0.56 2.15
N GLN A 315 26.38 0.57 1.39
CA GLN A 315 25.16 1.30 1.76
C GLN A 315 24.38 0.60 2.88
N GLU A 316 24.54 -0.72 3.01
CA GLU A 316 23.88 -1.54 4.04
C GLU A 316 24.57 -1.46 5.40
N ARG A 317 25.82 -0.98 5.48
CA ARG A 317 26.62 -1.00 6.72
C ARG A 317 25.90 -0.39 7.93
N ARG A 318 25.09 0.64 7.69
CA ARG A 318 24.39 1.37 8.75
C ARG A 318 22.93 0.96 8.90
N VAL A 319 22.49 -0.12 8.25
CA VAL A 319 21.12 -0.63 8.39
C VAL A 319 20.81 -0.88 9.86
N ARG A 320 19.66 -0.40 10.34
CA ARG A 320 19.24 -0.55 11.72
C ARG A 320 17.73 -0.63 11.79
N PHE A 321 17.22 -1.71 12.37
CA PHE A 321 15.80 -1.89 12.58
C PHE A 321 15.37 -1.33 13.92
N TYR A 322 14.19 -0.74 13.92
CA TYR A 322 13.52 -0.27 15.11
C TYR A 322 12.20 -1.01 15.26
N ALA A 323 11.86 -1.37 16.49
CA ALA A 323 10.59 -1.99 16.82
C ALA A 323 9.82 -1.11 17.79
N VAL A 324 8.50 -1.25 17.77
CA VAL A 324 7.60 -0.53 18.65
C VAL A 324 7.83 -0.99 20.10
N GLU A 325 8.26 -0.06 20.94
CA GLU A 325 8.43 -0.24 22.39
C GLU A 325 7.11 0.00 23.11
N SER A 326 6.43 1.10 22.79
CA SER A 326 5.14 1.46 23.39
C SER A 326 4.26 2.26 22.42
N VAL A 327 2.94 2.14 22.63
CA VAL A 327 1.89 2.87 21.90
C VAL A 327 1.03 3.60 22.92
N GLU A 328 0.88 4.90 22.75
CA GLU A 328 0.03 5.77 23.58
C GLU A 328 -1.08 6.34 22.70
N ALA A 329 -2.35 6.18 23.13
CA ALA A 329 -3.47 6.84 22.45
C ALA A 329 -3.46 8.34 22.74
N THR A 330 -3.85 9.12 21.74
CA THR A 330 -3.93 10.59 21.76
C THR A 330 -5.30 11.01 21.23
N ASP A 331 -5.63 12.31 21.35
CA ASP A 331 -6.93 12.82 20.93
C ASP A 331 -7.22 12.62 19.42
N ASP A 332 -6.17 12.56 18.59
CA ASP A 332 -6.25 12.44 17.13
C ASP A 332 -5.59 11.18 16.57
N GLY A 333 -5.27 10.18 17.42
CA GLY A 333 -4.69 8.90 17.01
C GLY A 333 -3.70 8.34 18.02
N PHE A 334 -2.43 8.14 17.63
CA PHE A 334 -1.42 7.50 18.48
C PHE A 334 -0.04 8.18 18.44
N ARG A 335 0.64 8.15 19.58
CA ARG A 335 2.09 8.39 19.70
C ARG A 335 2.79 7.06 19.96
N VAL A 336 3.89 6.81 19.27
CA VAL A 336 4.59 5.52 19.32
C VAL A 336 6.07 5.74 19.56
N VAL A 337 6.61 5.05 20.55
CA VAL A 337 8.04 5.03 20.86
C VAL A 337 8.64 3.76 20.30
N HIS A 338 9.81 3.89 19.68
CA HIS A 338 10.55 2.80 19.07
C HIS A 338 11.95 2.66 19.67
N GLU A 339 12.34 1.42 19.88
CA GLU A 339 13.67 0.99 20.33
C GLU A 339 14.41 0.28 19.19
N ALA A 340 15.75 0.34 19.21
CA ALA A 340 16.54 -0.40 18.24
C ALA A 340 16.49 -1.91 18.54
N VAL A 341 16.39 -2.72 17.49
CA VAL A 341 16.47 -4.18 17.58
C VAL A 341 17.93 -4.59 17.53
N GLU A 342 18.35 -5.42 18.51
CA GLU A 342 19.71 -5.98 18.63
C GLU A 342 19.90 -7.28 17.84
#